data_AF-R5E5L2-F1
#
_entry.id   AF-R5E5L2-F1
#
_cell.length_a   1.000
_cell.length_b   1.000
_cell.length_c   1.000
_cell.angle_alpha   90.00
_cell.angle_beta   90.00
_cell.angle_gamma   90.00
#
_symmetry.space_group_name_H-M   'P 1'
#
loop_
_entity.id
_entity.type
_entity.pdbx_description
1 polymer ?
#
loop_
_entity_poly.entity_id
_entity_poly.type
_entity_poly.pdbx_seq_one_letter_code
_entity_poly.pdbx_strand_id
1 'polypeptide(L)'
;MVTLLAKNAVQIKCGFENAIMTGNYECAYALGVLCAISGQQQYENYGNIIELKKKVFDNMGQFSSDDKKIKRMVEMLEGYEPSEQMDNQMEELYSCGFKDKNV
;
A
#
# COMPACT_ATOMS: atom_id res chain seq x y z
N MET A 1 -10.84 7.87 -12.10
CA MET A 1 -10.43 6.80 -13.05
C MET A 1 -9.11 6.16 -12.62
N VAL A 2 -8.05 6.93 -12.40
CA VAL A 2 -6.73 6.43 -11.96
C VAL A 2 -6.81 5.67 -10.62
N THR A 3 -7.57 6.18 -9.65
CA THR A 3 -7.76 5.55 -8.33
C THR A 3 -8.36 4.13 -8.43
N LEU A 4 -9.41 3.96 -9.22
CA LEU A 4 -10.01 2.64 -9.47
C LEU A 4 -9.04 1.68 -10.16
N LEU A 5 -8.26 2.17 -11.12
CA LEU A 5 -7.28 1.36 -11.85
C LEU A 5 -6.17 0.87 -10.91
N ALA A 6 -5.61 1.74 -10.08
CA ALA A 6 -4.54 1.39 -9.15
C ALA A 6 -5.03 0.38 -8.08
N LYS A 7 -6.22 0.60 -7.51
CA LYS A 7 -6.86 -0.35 -6.59
C LYS A 7 -7.01 -1.73 -7.24
N ASN A 8 -7.65 -1.79 -8.40
CA ASN A 8 -7.89 -3.06 -9.08
C ASN A 8 -6.58 -3.76 -9.48
N ALA A 9 -5.57 -2.98 -9.89
CA ALA A 9 -4.25 -3.51 -10.24
C ALA A 9 -3.60 -4.20 -9.04
N VAL A 10 -3.60 -3.57 -7.84
CA VAL A 10 -3.05 -4.20 -6.62
C VAL A 10 -3.80 -5.50 -6.30
N GLN A 11 -5.14 -5.48 -6.31
CA GLN A 11 -5.95 -6.66 -5.99
C GLN A 11 -5.68 -7.85 -6.93
N ILE A 12 -5.56 -7.56 -8.22
CA ILE A 12 -5.24 -8.58 -9.24
C ILE A 12 -3.81 -9.08 -9.04
N LYS A 13 -2.84 -8.18 -8.88
CA LYS A 13 -1.41 -8.52 -8.74
C LYS A 13 -1.11 -9.35 -7.50
N CYS A 14 -1.83 -9.16 -6.40
CA CYS A 14 -1.69 -10.00 -5.20
C CYS A 14 -2.03 -11.48 -5.45
N GLY A 15 -2.71 -11.81 -6.55
CA GLY A 15 -2.96 -13.18 -7.00
C GLY A 15 -1.84 -13.82 -7.83
N PHE A 16 -0.76 -13.10 -8.16
CA PHE A 16 0.32 -13.59 -9.01
C PHE A 16 1.68 -13.53 -8.32
N GLU A 17 2.41 -14.65 -8.33
CA GLU A 17 3.71 -14.80 -7.67
C GLU A 17 4.85 -13.96 -8.27
N ASN A 18 4.69 -13.44 -9.49
CA ASN A 18 5.73 -12.67 -10.20
C ASN A 18 5.34 -11.20 -10.45
N ALA A 19 4.18 -10.76 -9.96
CA ALA A 19 3.74 -9.38 -10.15
C ALA A 19 4.54 -8.40 -9.28
N ILE A 20 4.83 -7.21 -9.80
CA ILE A 20 5.52 -6.15 -9.05
C ILE A 20 4.66 -4.88 -8.99
N MET A 21 4.91 -4.05 -7.98
CA MET A 21 4.38 -2.70 -7.93
C MET A 21 5.00 -1.88 -9.06
N THR A 22 4.19 -1.14 -9.81
CA THR A 22 4.65 -0.40 -11.00
C THR A 22 4.52 1.12 -10.86
N GLY A 23 3.97 1.63 -9.75
CA GLY A 23 3.82 3.06 -9.57
C GLY A 23 3.37 3.48 -8.17
N ASN A 24 3.57 4.77 -7.86
CA ASN A 24 3.24 5.37 -6.56
C ASN A 24 1.75 5.26 -6.20
N TYR A 25 0.84 5.27 -7.18
CA TYR A 25 -0.60 5.09 -6.92
C TYR A 25 -0.91 3.72 -6.33
N GLU A 26 -0.34 2.65 -6.90
CA GLU A 26 -0.51 1.29 -6.38
C GLU A 26 0.13 1.16 -4.98
N CYS A 27 1.32 1.74 -4.81
CA CYS A 27 2.03 1.81 -3.54
C CYS A 27 1.17 2.49 -2.46
N ALA A 28 0.58 3.65 -2.76
CA ALA A 28 -0.24 4.39 -1.81
C ALA A 28 -1.45 3.57 -1.32
N TYR A 29 -2.18 2.92 -2.26
CA TYR A 29 -3.28 2.04 -1.92
C TYR A 29 -2.84 0.88 -1.02
N ALA A 30 -1.79 0.17 -1.42
CA ALA A 30 -1.27 -0.98 -0.69
C ALA A 30 -0.75 -0.59 0.71
N LEU A 31 -0.11 0.57 0.86
CA LEU A 31 0.28 1.12 2.16
C LEU A 31 -0.93 1.42 3.05
N GLY A 32 -2.03 1.89 2.46
CA GLY A 32 -3.30 2.10 3.17
C GLY A 32 -3.83 0.80 3.74
N VAL A 33 -3.91 -0.23 2.91
CA VAL A 33 -4.34 -1.58 3.32
C VAL A 33 -3.42 -2.11 4.42
N LEU A 34 -2.09 -2.06 4.21
CA LEU A 34 -1.10 -2.56 5.17
C LEU A 34 -1.21 -1.85 6.53
N CYS A 35 -1.34 -0.53 6.52
CA CYS A 35 -1.51 0.28 7.72
C CYS A 35 -2.75 -0.15 8.51
N ALA A 36 -3.88 -0.39 7.83
CA ALA A 36 -5.11 -0.80 8.50
C ALA A 36 -5.07 -2.23 9.04
N ILE A 37 -4.54 -3.19 8.28
CA ILE A 37 -4.49 -4.61 8.71
C ILE A 37 -3.44 -4.84 9.80
N SER A 38 -2.41 -4.00 9.88
CA SER A 38 -1.44 -4.02 10.97
C SER A 38 -1.93 -3.32 12.25
N GLY A 39 -3.16 -2.79 12.24
CA GLY A 39 -3.77 -2.16 13.41
C GLY A 39 -3.25 -0.76 13.72
N GLN A 40 -2.53 -0.13 12.78
CA GLN A 40 -2.05 1.24 12.93
C GLN A 40 -3.19 2.26 12.75
N GLN A 41 -2.99 3.47 13.28
CA GLN A 41 -3.84 4.60 12.95
C GLN A 41 -3.47 5.15 11.57
N GLN A 42 -4.47 5.66 10.84
CA GLN A 42 -4.22 6.30 9.55
C GLN A 42 -3.36 7.54 9.76
N TYR A 43 -2.26 7.64 9.01
CA TYR A 43 -1.40 8.81 9.06
C TYR A 43 -1.99 9.94 8.21
N GLU A 44 -2.00 11.16 8.75
CA GLU A 44 -2.44 12.36 8.04
C GLU A 44 -1.28 13.31 7.71
N ASN A 45 -0.18 13.22 8.47
CA ASN A 45 0.98 14.09 8.32
C ASN A 45 2.21 13.29 7.86
N TYR A 46 2.46 13.28 6.56
CA TYR A 46 3.67 12.76 5.91
C TYR A 46 4.03 13.68 4.74
N GLY A 47 5.32 13.92 4.48
CA GLY A 47 5.74 14.84 3.42
C GLY A 47 5.58 14.26 2.03
N ASN A 48 5.86 12.96 1.88
CA ASN A 48 5.78 12.24 0.61
C ASN A 48 5.57 10.74 0.85
N ILE A 49 5.43 10.00 -0.25
CA ILE A 49 5.16 8.55 -0.21
C ILE A 49 6.33 7.73 0.33
N ILE A 50 7.58 8.22 0.23
CA ILE A 50 8.76 7.55 0.81
C ILE A 50 8.67 7.60 2.33
N GLU A 51 8.36 8.76 2.89
CA GLU A 51 8.14 8.93 4.33
C GLU A 51 6.94 8.10 4.82
N LEU A 52 5.84 8.08 4.05
CA LEU A 52 4.68 7.26 4.38
C LEU A 52 5.03 5.77 4.40
N LYS A 53 5.71 5.26 3.36
CA LYS A 53 6.18 3.87 3.31
C LYS A 53 7.01 3.55 4.54
N LYS A 54 8.03 4.38 4.83
CA LYS A 54 8.90 4.19 5.99
C LYS A 54 8.10 4.14 7.29
N LYS A 55 7.19 5.10 7.51
CA LYS A 55 6.34 5.13 8.72
C LYS A 55 5.50 3.86 8.88
N VAL A 56 4.85 3.40 7.80
CA VAL A 56 4.00 2.20 7.86
C VAL A 56 4.84 0.95 8.16
N PHE A 57 6.01 0.80 7.52
CA PHE A 57 6.90 -0.33 7.75
C PHE A 57 7.55 -0.31 9.15
N ASP A 58 8.05 0.85 9.60
CA ASP A 58 8.66 1.01 10.93
C ASP A 58 7.66 0.67 12.06
N ASN A 59 6.37 0.92 11.84
CA ASN A 59 5.30 0.67 12.81
C ASN A 59 4.51 -0.64 12.58
N MET A 60 4.92 -1.51 11.64
CA MET A 60 4.19 -2.76 11.40
C MET A 60 4.38 -3.80 12.51
N GLY A 61 5.41 -3.64 13.37
CA GLY A 61 5.71 -4.59 14.44
C GLY A 61 5.97 -6.00 13.91
N GLN A 62 5.51 -7.03 14.64
CA GLN A 62 5.56 -8.43 14.19
C GLN A 62 4.35 -8.82 13.32
N PHE A 63 3.86 -7.91 12.46
CA PHE A 63 2.73 -8.22 11.59
C PHE A 63 3.07 -9.40 10.68
N SER A 64 2.29 -10.47 10.82
CA SER A 64 2.32 -11.65 9.97
C SER A 64 0.89 -12.03 9.65
N SER A 65 0.62 -12.38 8.40
CA SER A 65 -0.68 -12.86 7.94
C SER A 65 -0.52 -14.20 7.25
N ASP A 66 -1.44 -15.14 7.49
CA ASP A 66 -1.48 -16.41 6.76
C ASP A 66 -2.09 -16.28 5.37
N ASP A 67 -2.70 -15.14 5.06
CA ASP A 67 -3.26 -14.86 3.74
C ASP A 67 -2.14 -14.67 2.70
N LYS A 68 -2.15 -15.53 1.67
CA LYS A 68 -1.18 -15.51 0.57
C LYS A 68 -1.18 -14.18 -0.19
N LYS A 69 -2.35 -13.57 -0.37
CA LYS A 69 -2.45 -12.27 -1.06
C LYS A 69 -1.84 -11.15 -0.23
N ILE A 70 -2.06 -11.16 1.09
CA ILE A 70 -1.47 -10.15 1.98
C ILE A 70 0.05 -10.29 2.00
N LYS A 71 0.56 -11.53 2.12
CA LYS A 71 2.00 -11.81 1.99
C LYS A 71 2.54 -11.26 0.67
N ARG A 72 1.84 -11.53 -0.44
CA ARG A 72 2.24 -11.03 -1.76
C ARG A 72 2.24 -9.50 -1.86
N MET A 73 1.24 -8.84 -1.28
CA MET A 73 1.20 -7.37 -1.22
C MET A 73 2.41 -6.81 -0.48
N VAL A 74 2.77 -7.40 0.66
CA VAL A 74 3.94 -6.98 1.45
C VAL A 74 5.23 -7.16 0.65
N GLU A 75 5.43 -8.31 0.01
CA GLU A 75 6.59 -8.56 -0.85
C GLU A 75 6.70 -7.53 -2.00
N MET A 76 5.58 -7.22 -2.65
CA MET A 76 5.54 -6.19 -3.71
C MET A 76 5.85 -4.79 -3.17
N LEU A 77 5.38 -4.45 -1.97
CA LEU A 77 5.70 -3.19 -1.30
C LEU A 77 7.17 -3.11 -0.91
N GLU A 78 7.77 -4.19 -0.38
CA GLU A 78 9.18 -4.24 -0.02
C GLU A 78 10.08 -4.02 -1.24
N GLY A 79 9.80 -4.71 -2.35
CA GLY A 79 10.58 -4.62 -3.58
C GLY A 79 10.38 -3.34 -4.42
N TYR A 80 9.49 -2.43 -4.00
CA TYR A 80 9.20 -1.20 -4.75
C TYR A 80 9.85 0.04 -4.12
N GLU A 81 10.65 0.77 -4.89
CA GLU A 81 11.19 2.07 -4.48
C GLU A 81 10.35 3.21 -5.08
N PRO A 82 9.51 3.90 -4.28
CA PRO A 82 8.70 4.99 -4.79
C PRO A 82 9.55 6.24 -5.05
N SER A 83 9.13 7.05 -6.01
CA SER A 83 9.65 8.42 -6.17
C SER A 83 8.99 9.36 -5.15
N GLU A 84 9.60 10.52 -4.89
CA GLU A 84 9.05 11.53 -3.96
C GLU A 84 7.71 12.14 -4.42
N GLN A 85 7.25 11.86 -5.64
CA GLN A 85 6.01 12.40 -6.17
C GLN A 85 4.80 11.92 -5.36
N MET A 86 4.04 12.89 -4.86
CA MET A 86 2.79 12.65 -4.17
C MET A 86 1.77 13.70 -4.61
N ASP A 87 0.57 13.24 -4.96
CA ASP A 87 -0.55 14.10 -5.32
C ASP A 87 -1.81 13.69 -4.54
N ASN A 88 -2.87 14.48 -4.68
CA ASN A 88 -4.13 14.28 -3.98
C ASN A 88 -4.78 12.92 -4.30
N GLN A 89 -4.56 12.36 -5.49
CA GLN A 89 -5.11 11.05 -5.86
C GLN A 89 -4.38 9.91 -5.13
N MET A 90 -3.07 10.06 -4.86
CA MET A 90 -2.32 9.11 -4.04
C MET A 90 -2.78 9.17 -2.57
N GLU A 91 -3.03 10.36 -2.02
CA GLU A 91 -3.60 10.52 -0.68
C GLU A 91 -5.01 9.89 -0.56
N GLU A 92 -5.83 10.09 -1.59
CA GLU A 92 -7.15 9.44 -1.70
C GLU A 92 -7.00 7.92 -1.74
N LEU A 93 -6.05 7.39 -2.53
CA LEU A 93 -5.80 5.95 -2.62
C LEU A 93 -5.32 5.35 -1.30
N TYR A 94 -4.43 6.02 -0.58
CA TYR A 94 -4.02 5.61 0.75
C TYR A 94 -5.23 5.52 1.69
N SER A 95 -6.08 6.56 1.68
CA SER A 95 -7.30 6.59 2.47
C SER A 95 -8.30 5.49 2.06
N CYS A 96 -8.42 5.21 0.76
CA CYS A 96 -9.25 4.13 0.25
C CYS A 96 -8.73 2.76 0.70
N GLY A 97 -7.43 2.50 0.58
CA GLY A 97 -6.82 1.25 1.04
C GLY A 97 -7.03 1.02 2.53
N PHE A 98 -6.85 2.08 3.33
CA PHE A 98 -7.07 2.02 4.79
C PHE A 98 -8.52 1.68 5.16
N LYS A 99 -9.49 2.17 4.39
CA LYS A 99 -10.92 1.88 4.60
C LYS A 99 -11.33 0.50 4.09
N ASP A 100 -10.81 0.10 2.93
CA ASP A 100 -11.13 -1.18 2.28
C ASP A 100 -10.59 -2.38 3.06
N LYS A 101 -9.35 -2.28 3.55
CA LYS A 101 -8.65 -3.33 4.33
C LYS A 101 -8.56 -4.67 3.60
N ASN A 102 -8.53 -4.65 2.27
CA ASN A 102 -8.67 -5.85 1.46
C ASN A 102 -7.83 -5.80 0.17
N VAL A 103 -7.36 -6.98 -0.25
CA VAL A 103 -6.66 -7.26 -1.52
C VAL A 103 -7.14 -8.53 -2.20
#